data_AF-A0A848VJY3-F1
#
_entry.id   AF-A0A848VJY3-F1
#
_cell.length_a   1.000
_cell.length_b   1.000
_cell.length_c   1.000
_cell.angle_alpha   90.00
_cell.angle_beta   90.00
_cell.angle_gamma   90.00
#
_symmetry.space_group_name_H-M   'P 1'
#
loop_
_entity.id
_entity.type
_entity.pdbx_description
1 polymer ?
#
loop_
_entity_poly.entity_id
_entity_poly.type
_entity_poly.pdbx_seq_one_letter_code
_entity_poly.pdbx_strand_id
1 'polypeptide(L)'
;MLFLAGGAHAQGNEDFRIERWGGGILESDWRLGIQSGAPGARSLGPVWSARNTRGPGTLFSNPAILGLSGSQGLVLEGRAALSNGNLGFGRDALLSPGRVQSATDDFLDDFDYAGSEVGYTALSGITAGQAGQLGALAIASSLGGGVTLAGGYQRRASALGQFRLSGLETVLDAGRRSGAQTIDIDVLAQLTAASSFSLDLDQVGIGLGIELGEDDLGAWHFGASALRRSAAVGLDWSMQPELMTVLSGSQQYFYNDPDDPNLAEGESNALYWRAKARYRGSAWG
;
A
#
# COMPACT_ATOMS: atom_id res chain seq x y z
N MET A 1 44.89 -16.01 32.17
CA MET A 1 45.77 -17.18 32.43
C MET A 1 44.86 -18.25 33.02
N LEU A 2 44.68 -19.41 32.35
CA LEU A 2 43.89 -20.59 32.77
C LEU A 2 42.35 -20.36 32.96
N PHE A 3 41.36 -21.12 32.47
CA PHE A 3 41.13 -22.58 32.20
C PHE A 3 41.28 -23.45 33.47
N LEU A 4 40.46 -24.43 33.88
CA LEU A 4 39.31 -25.22 33.36
C LEU A 4 38.53 -25.74 34.62
N ALA A 5 37.29 -26.25 34.65
CA ALA A 5 36.21 -26.51 33.68
C ALA A 5 34.85 -26.20 34.39
N GLY A 6 33.67 -26.78 34.14
CA GLY A 6 33.19 -27.83 33.22
C GLY A 6 31.68 -28.08 33.41
N GLY A 7 30.94 -28.29 32.32
CA GLY A 7 29.48 -28.38 32.33
C GLY A 7 28.94 -28.50 30.91
N ALA A 8 29.15 -29.68 30.32
CA ALA A 8 28.75 -29.95 28.94
C ALA A 8 27.22 -30.10 28.84
N HIS A 9 26.53 -28.99 28.54
CA HIS A 9 25.25 -29.10 27.85
C HIS A 9 25.56 -29.52 26.42
N ALA A 10 25.22 -30.77 26.10
CA ALA A 10 25.34 -31.29 24.75
C ALA A 10 24.58 -30.38 23.78
N GLN A 11 25.19 -30.11 22.63
CA GLN A 11 24.47 -29.58 21.48
C GLN A 11 23.39 -30.61 21.12
N GLY A 12 22.13 -30.31 21.45
CA GLY A 12 21.02 -30.93 20.74
C GLY A 12 21.08 -30.39 19.32
N ASN A 13 21.37 -31.26 18.36
CA ASN A 13 21.06 -30.97 16.97
C ASN A 13 19.53 -30.96 16.90
N GLU A 14 18.94 -29.77 16.93
CA GLU A 14 17.54 -29.56 16.58
C GLU A 14 17.49 -29.62 15.06
N ASP A 15 17.36 -30.84 14.54
CA ASP A 15 17.18 -31.12 13.11
C ASP A 15 15.78 -30.58 12.74
N PHE A 16 15.69 -29.30 12.36
CA PHE A 16 14.46 -28.62 11.94
C PHE A 16 14.31 -28.71 10.42
N ARG A 17 13.20 -29.28 9.97
CA ARG A 17 13.01 -29.67 8.57
C ARG A 17 11.63 -29.28 8.06
N ILE A 18 11.51 -28.91 6.78
CA ILE A 18 10.21 -28.66 6.15
C ILE A 18 9.76 -29.93 5.41
N GLU A 19 8.78 -30.64 5.96
CA GLU A 19 8.25 -31.90 5.41
C GLU A 19 7.18 -31.69 4.33
N ARG A 20 6.46 -30.57 4.37
CA ARG A 20 5.51 -30.18 3.32
C ARG A 20 5.38 -28.67 3.24
N TRP A 21 5.32 -28.15 2.01
CA TRP A 21 4.90 -26.79 1.73
C TRP A 21 3.67 -26.82 0.83
N GLY A 22 2.53 -26.28 1.26
CA GLY A 22 1.29 -26.29 0.46
C GLY A 22 1.06 -25.03 -0.37
N GLY A 23 1.82 -23.96 -0.12
CA GLY A 23 1.54 -22.65 -0.70
C GLY A 23 0.24 -22.06 -0.15
N GLY A 24 -0.17 -20.90 -0.65
CA GLY A 24 -1.43 -20.25 -0.26
C GLY A 24 -2.12 -19.53 -1.41
N ILE A 25 -3.02 -18.60 -1.09
CA ILE A 25 -3.68 -17.72 -2.07
C ILE A 25 -3.18 -16.29 -1.87
N LEU A 26 -2.65 -15.68 -2.93
CA LEU A 26 -2.18 -14.30 -2.98
C LEU A 26 -3.12 -13.38 -3.78
N GLU A 27 -3.49 -12.26 -3.16
CA GLU A 27 -4.23 -11.15 -3.75
C GLU A 27 -3.50 -9.82 -3.53
N SER A 28 -3.53 -8.95 -4.54
CA SER A 28 -2.80 -7.68 -4.55
C SER A 28 -3.54 -6.66 -5.42
N ASP A 29 -3.86 -5.47 -4.87
CA ASP A 29 -4.49 -4.36 -5.61
C ASP A 29 -3.73 -3.05 -5.35
N TRP A 30 -3.13 -2.52 -6.42
CA TRP A 30 -2.36 -1.27 -6.40
C TRP A 30 -2.99 -0.23 -7.32
N ARG A 31 -3.41 0.89 -6.74
CA ARG A 31 -4.06 1.99 -7.46
C ARG A 31 -3.31 3.29 -7.25
N LEU A 32 -2.79 3.84 -8.34
CA LEU A 32 -1.99 5.07 -8.36
C LEU A 32 -2.74 6.18 -9.10
N GLY A 33 -2.83 7.36 -8.52
CA GLY A 33 -3.37 8.55 -9.15
C GLY A 33 -2.43 9.71 -8.95
N ILE A 34 -1.87 10.25 -10.03
CA ILE A 34 -0.96 11.41 -9.96
C ILE A 34 -1.54 12.55 -10.80
N GLN A 35 -1.79 13.67 -10.14
CA GLN A 35 -1.90 14.99 -10.77
C GLN A 35 -0.59 15.75 -10.55
N SER A 36 0.24 15.81 -11.59
CA SER A 36 1.12 16.97 -11.70
C SER A 36 0.25 18.22 -11.91
N GLY A 37 0.63 19.37 -11.34
CA GLY A 37 0.12 20.75 -11.55
C GLY A 37 -1.38 21.03 -11.84
N ALA A 38 -1.67 22.25 -12.32
CA ALA A 38 -3.02 22.82 -12.33
C ALA A 38 -4.09 22.06 -13.15
N PRO A 39 -5.37 22.04 -12.67
CA PRO A 39 -6.53 21.53 -13.40
C PRO A 39 -6.75 22.26 -14.73
N GLY A 40 -7.18 21.53 -15.76
CA GLY A 40 -7.45 22.06 -17.11
C GLY A 40 -6.23 22.19 -18.02
N ALA A 41 -5.02 22.33 -17.47
CA ALA A 41 -3.77 22.49 -18.24
C ALA A 41 -3.13 21.16 -18.70
N ARG A 42 -3.86 20.03 -18.73
CA ARG A 42 -3.24 18.69 -18.69
C ARG A 42 -3.76 17.55 -19.55
N SER A 43 -4.91 17.69 -20.22
CA SER A 43 -5.39 16.60 -21.09
C SER A 43 -4.55 16.41 -22.37
N LEU A 44 -3.62 17.33 -22.68
CA LEU A 44 -2.83 17.36 -23.92
C LEU A 44 -1.33 17.65 -23.68
N GLY A 45 -0.71 16.95 -22.72
CA GLY A 45 0.74 17.04 -22.48
C GLY A 45 1.23 18.43 -22.06
N PRO A 46 2.54 18.74 -22.20
CA PRO A 46 3.12 20.03 -21.83
C PRO A 46 2.85 21.15 -22.86
N VAL A 47 1.81 21.02 -23.70
CA VAL A 47 1.44 22.07 -24.65
C VAL A 47 0.71 23.19 -23.91
N TRP A 48 1.44 24.27 -23.61
CA TRP A 48 0.87 25.52 -23.10
C TRP A 48 0.07 26.22 -24.21
N SER A 49 -1.12 25.68 -24.50
CA SER A 49 -2.06 26.30 -25.44
C SER A 49 -2.53 27.65 -24.88
N ALA A 50 -2.20 28.73 -25.58
CA ALA A 50 -2.58 30.10 -25.23
C ALA A 50 -4.11 30.35 -25.17
N ARG A 51 -4.93 29.35 -25.53
CA ARG A 51 -6.40 29.40 -25.44
C ARG A 51 -7.01 28.53 -24.34
N ASN A 52 -6.24 27.65 -23.69
CA ASN A 52 -6.75 26.72 -22.67
C ASN A 52 -6.26 27.03 -21.23
N THR A 53 -5.61 28.18 -21.03
CA THR A 53 -4.91 28.55 -19.79
C THR A 53 -5.66 29.57 -18.92
N ARG A 54 -6.82 30.08 -19.32
CA ARG A 54 -7.61 31.05 -18.53
C ARG A 54 -8.74 30.34 -17.79
N GLY A 55 -8.64 30.22 -16.47
CA GLY A 55 -9.72 29.67 -15.65
C GLY A 55 -9.32 29.34 -14.20
N PRO A 56 -10.28 28.95 -13.35
CA PRO A 56 -10.09 28.76 -11.90
C PRO A 56 -8.92 27.86 -11.48
N GLY A 57 -8.54 26.89 -12.31
CA GLY A 57 -7.45 25.95 -12.01
C GLY A 57 -6.07 26.62 -11.88
N THR A 58 -5.87 27.82 -12.45
CA THR A 58 -4.58 28.52 -12.40
C THR A 58 -4.17 28.99 -11.01
N LEU A 59 -5.11 29.04 -10.04
CA LEU A 59 -4.81 29.29 -8.62
C LEU A 59 -3.75 28.30 -8.07
N PHE A 60 -3.67 27.09 -8.65
CA PHE A 60 -2.73 26.04 -8.24
C PHE A 60 -1.40 26.04 -9.01
N SER A 61 -1.19 26.94 -9.97
CA SER A 61 0.05 27.06 -10.75
C SER A 61 0.59 28.48 -10.83
N ASN A 62 -0.20 29.40 -11.38
CA ASN A 62 0.15 30.81 -11.53
C ASN A 62 -1.10 31.68 -11.32
N PRO A 63 -1.33 32.21 -10.09
CA PRO A 63 -2.52 32.99 -9.78
C PRO A 63 -2.61 34.32 -10.54
N ALA A 64 -1.52 34.83 -11.13
CA ALA A 64 -1.58 36.05 -11.96
C ALA A 64 -2.49 35.87 -13.19
N ILE A 65 -2.61 34.64 -13.70
CA ILE A 65 -3.50 34.31 -14.84
C ILE A 65 -4.99 34.43 -14.45
N LEU A 66 -5.34 34.48 -13.15
CA LEU A 66 -6.70 34.80 -12.73
C LEU A 66 -7.11 36.21 -13.17
N GLY A 67 -6.18 37.17 -13.24
CA GLY A 67 -6.45 38.52 -13.77
C GLY A 67 -6.93 38.49 -15.23
N LEU A 68 -6.40 37.57 -16.04
CA LEU A 68 -6.80 37.35 -17.43
C LEU A 68 -8.16 36.65 -17.61
N SER A 69 -8.75 36.12 -16.54
CA SER A 69 -9.98 35.31 -16.61
C SER A 69 -11.21 36.20 -16.86
N GLY A 70 -11.27 37.38 -16.25
CA GLY A 70 -12.33 38.41 -16.42
C GLY A 70 -13.78 38.01 -16.07
N SER A 71 -14.04 36.71 -15.91
CA SER A 71 -15.35 36.08 -15.96
C SER A 71 -15.47 34.99 -14.89
N GLN A 72 -16.71 34.66 -14.54
CA GLN A 72 -17.01 33.56 -13.62
C GLN A 72 -16.75 32.22 -14.30
N GLY A 73 -16.19 31.25 -13.56
CA GLY A 73 -15.85 29.95 -14.09
C GLY A 73 -15.90 28.83 -13.05
N LEU A 74 -16.22 27.63 -13.50
CA LEU A 74 -16.18 26.39 -12.74
C LEU A 74 -15.34 25.36 -13.53
N VAL A 75 -14.40 24.70 -12.85
CA VAL A 75 -13.61 23.59 -13.37
C VAL A 75 -13.81 22.39 -12.47
N LEU A 76 -14.15 21.24 -13.07
CA LEU A 76 -14.23 19.95 -12.42
C LEU A 76 -13.41 18.94 -13.24
N GLU A 77 -12.40 18.32 -12.62
CA GLU A 77 -11.61 17.24 -13.23
C GLU A 77 -11.94 15.93 -12.51
N GLY A 78 -12.69 15.06 -13.18
CA GLY A 78 -12.89 13.67 -12.76
C GLY A 78 -11.97 12.73 -13.55
N ARG A 79 -11.59 11.60 -12.96
CA ARG A 79 -10.82 10.54 -13.60
C ARG A 79 -11.56 9.21 -13.51
N ALA A 80 -11.65 8.50 -14.64
CA ALA A 80 -12.12 7.13 -14.67
C ALA A 80 -11.12 6.19 -13.99
N ALA A 81 -11.63 5.10 -13.40
CA ALA A 81 -10.80 4.02 -12.90
C ALA A 81 -10.26 3.20 -14.08
N LEU A 82 -8.96 2.95 -14.09
CA LEU A 82 -8.30 2.06 -15.05
C LEU A 82 -7.63 0.93 -14.28
N SER A 83 -7.55 -0.25 -14.87
CA SER A 83 -6.86 -1.41 -14.32
C SER A 83 -6.25 -2.21 -15.46
N ASN A 84 -5.30 -3.09 -15.16
CA ASN A 84 -4.80 -4.11 -16.07
C ASN A 84 -5.94 -4.86 -16.78
N GLY A 85 -6.98 -5.28 -16.05
CA GLY A 85 -8.18 -5.91 -16.65
C GLY A 85 -8.89 -5.02 -17.67
N ASN A 86 -9.15 -3.74 -17.34
CA ASN A 86 -9.77 -2.77 -18.26
C ASN A 86 -8.89 -2.42 -19.48
N LEU A 87 -7.59 -2.70 -19.40
CA LEU A 87 -6.59 -2.47 -20.44
C LEU A 87 -6.24 -3.76 -21.22
N GLY A 88 -6.89 -4.89 -20.93
CA GLY A 88 -6.66 -6.17 -21.60
C GLY A 88 -5.44 -6.96 -21.12
N PHE A 89 -4.78 -6.52 -20.04
CA PHE A 89 -3.63 -7.22 -19.44
C PHE A 89 -4.09 -8.19 -18.34
N GLY A 90 -3.85 -9.48 -18.55
CA GLY A 90 -4.12 -10.53 -17.55
C GLY A 90 -3.23 -10.40 -16.30
N ARG A 91 -3.61 -11.09 -15.22
CA ARG A 91 -2.86 -11.11 -13.94
C ARG A 91 -1.40 -11.55 -14.13
N ASP A 92 -1.17 -12.52 -15.00
CA ASP A 92 0.13 -13.16 -15.22
C ASP A 92 1.13 -12.23 -15.93
N ALA A 93 0.66 -11.14 -16.53
CA ALA A 93 1.50 -10.08 -17.10
C ALA A 93 2.07 -9.12 -16.03
N LEU A 94 1.51 -9.09 -14.82
CA LEU A 94 2.01 -8.30 -13.69
C LEU A 94 2.88 -9.14 -12.76
N LEU A 95 2.46 -10.36 -12.47
CA LEU A 95 3.20 -11.34 -11.68
C LEU A 95 2.94 -12.73 -12.29
N SER A 96 3.96 -13.35 -12.86
CA SER A 96 3.81 -14.66 -13.50
C SER A 96 3.90 -15.80 -12.48
N PRO A 97 3.16 -16.91 -12.66
CA PRO A 97 3.27 -18.09 -11.80
C PRO A 97 4.72 -18.60 -11.65
N GLY A 98 5.51 -18.60 -12.73
CA GLY A 98 6.92 -19.00 -12.69
C GLY A 98 7.82 -18.14 -11.80
N ARG A 99 7.48 -16.86 -11.55
CA ARG A 99 8.18 -16.04 -10.55
C ARG A 99 7.77 -16.40 -9.13
N VAL A 100 6.52 -16.81 -8.91
CA VAL A 100 6.05 -17.28 -7.60
C VAL A 100 6.65 -18.65 -7.29
N GLN A 101 6.80 -19.51 -8.30
CA GLN A 101 7.54 -20.78 -8.21
C GLN A 101 9.00 -20.54 -7.82
N SER A 102 9.77 -19.81 -8.63
CA SER A 102 11.17 -19.48 -8.32
C SER A 102 11.35 -18.86 -6.93
N ALA A 103 10.48 -17.94 -6.50
CA ALA A 103 10.58 -17.34 -5.16
C ALA A 103 10.15 -18.30 -4.02
N THR A 104 9.40 -19.36 -4.33
CA THR A 104 9.11 -20.46 -3.39
C THR A 104 10.29 -21.44 -3.35
N ASP A 105 10.87 -21.77 -4.50
CA ASP A 105 12.04 -22.65 -4.63
C ASP A 105 13.25 -22.02 -3.91
N ASP A 106 13.57 -20.75 -4.20
CA ASP A 106 14.63 -19.98 -3.52
C ASP A 106 14.41 -19.95 -1.99
N PHE A 107 13.16 -19.87 -1.53
CA PHE A 107 12.84 -19.91 -0.10
C PHE A 107 13.00 -21.31 0.49
N LEU A 108 12.62 -22.37 -0.22
CA LEU A 108 12.73 -23.75 0.26
C LEU A 108 14.18 -24.26 0.24
N ASP A 109 15.01 -23.80 -0.70
CA ASP A 109 16.45 -24.09 -0.76
C ASP A 109 17.23 -23.50 0.44
N ASP A 110 16.73 -22.41 1.04
CA ASP A 110 17.29 -21.82 2.28
C ASP A 110 16.97 -22.68 3.55
N PHE A 111 16.09 -23.69 3.44
CA PHE A 111 15.76 -24.64 4.51
C PHE A 111 16.14 -26.08 4.11
N ASP A 112 16.27 -27.00 5.07
CA ASP A 112 16.34 -28.43 4.75
C ASP A 112 14.92 -28.87 4.36
N TYR A 113 14.60 -28.78 3.07
CA TYR A 113 13.32 -29.22 2.52
C TYR A 113 13.34 -30.72 2.22
N ALA A 114 12.40 -31.43 2.82
CA ALA A 114 12.27 -32.88 2.75
C ALA A 114 11.23 -33.37 1.74
N GLY A 115 10.20 -32.56 1.51
CA GLY A 115 8.95 -33.01 0.92
C GLY A 115 9.08 -33.43 -0.54
N SER A 116 8.30 -34.42 -0.95
CA SER A 116 8.27 -34.88 -2.34
C SER A 116 7.45 -33.97 -3.27
N GLU A 117 6.59 -33.11 -2.74
CA GLU A 117 5.68 -32.25 -3.52
C GLU A 117 5.56 -30.84 -2.92
N VAL A 118 5.83 -29.82 -3.73
CA VAL A 118 5.70 -28.40 -3.37
C VAL A 118 4.38 -27.86 -3.93
N GLY A 119 3.49 -27.42 -3.04
CA GLY A 119 2.35 -26.59 -3.39
C GLY A 119 2.77 -25.13 -3.56
N TYR A 120 2.57 -24.58 -4.76
CA TYR A 120 2.93 -23.20 -5.06
C TYR A 120 1.78 -22.23 -4.78
N THR A 121 2.11 -21.05 -4.27
CA THR A 121 1.11 -20.00 -3.99
C THR A 121 0.37 -19.57 -5.27
N ALA A 122 -0.95 -19.67 -5.24
CA ALA A 122 -1.82 -19.33 -6.35
C ALA A 122 -2.17 -17.84 -6.39
N LEU A 123 -2.24 -17.26 -7.60
CA LEU A 123 -2.60 -15.87 -7.82
C LEU A 123 -4.11 -15.73 -8.05
N SER A 124 -4.87 -15.38 -7.01
CA SER A 124 -6.32 -15.16 -7.11
C SER A 124 -6.61 -13.87 -7.89
N GLY A 125 -6.05 -12.73 -7.45
CA GLY A 125 -6.29 -11.44 -8.09
C GLY A 125 -5.09 -10.50 -7.96
N ILE A 126 -4.45 -10.18 -9.08
CA ILE A 126 -3.41 -9.15 -9.18
C ILE A 126 -3.96 -7.99 -10.02
N THR A 127 -4.22 -6.87 -9.35
CA THR A 127 -4.73 -5.64 -9.95
C THR A 127 -3.69 -4.53 -9.83
N ALA A 128 -3.40 -3.86 -10.95
CA ALA A 128 -2.62 -2.63 -10.97
C ALA A 128 -3.34 -1.60 -11.85
N GLY A 129 -3.42 -0.35 -11.42
CA GLY A 129 -4.24 0.62 -12.14
C GLY A 129 -4.27 2.05 -11.60
N GLN A 130 -5.23 2.83 -12.12
CA GLN A 130 -5.56 4.18 -11.68
C GLN A 130 -6.86 4.16 -10.87
N ALA A 131 -6.84 4.73 -9.67
CA ALA A 131 -8.05 4.97 -8.89
C ALA A 131 -8.96 5.98 -9.61
N GLY A 132 -10.25 5.64 -9.76
CA GLY A 132 -11.26 6.60 -10.19
C GLY A 132 -11.51 7.61 -9.07
N GLN A 133 -11.39 8.91 -9.37
CA GLN A 133 -11.50 9.95 -8.35
C GLN A 133 -11.83 11.33 -8.94
N LEU A 134 -12.41 12.20 -8.09
CA LEU A 134 -12.38 13.64 -8.31
C LEU A 134 -10.94 14.12 -8.13
N GLY A 135 -10.29 14.48 -9.23
CA GLY A 135 -8.95 15.04 -9.22
C GLY A 135 -8.94 16.49 -8.77
N ALA A 136 -9.88 17.31 -9.25
CA ALA A 136 -9.96 18.72 -8.85
C ALA A 136 -11.34 19.34 -8.99
N LEU A 137 -11.56 20.41 -8.21
CA LEU A 137 -12.69 21.32 -8.25
C LEU A 137 -12.17 22.74 -8.02
N ALA A 138 -12.44 23.68 -8.92
CA ALA A 138 -12.07 25.09 -8.72
C ALA A 138 -13.13 26.03 -9.28
N ILE A 139 -13.40 27.12 -8.56
CA ILE A 139 -14.39 28.15 -8.90
C ILE A 139 -13.68 29.50 -8.90
N ALA A 140 -13.99 30.36 -9.87
CA ALA A 140 -13.54 31.75 -9.91
C ALA A 140 -14.72 32.70 -10.11
N SER A 141 -14.61 33.89 -9.53
CA SER A 141 -15.55 34.99 -9.69
C SER A 141 -14.81 36.29 -9.94
N SER A 142 -15.23 37.02 -10.98
CA SER A 142 -14.79 38.38 -11.24
C SER A 142 -15.52 39.33 -10.30
N LEU A 143 -14.77 40.19 -9.61
CA LEU A 143 -15.30 41.23 -8.72
C LEU A 143 -15.46 42.59 -9.43
N GLY A 144 -15.11 42.66 -10.72
CA GLY A 144 -14.99 43.91 -11.47
C GLY A 144 -13.60 44.56 -11.31
N GLY A 145 -13.33 45.61 -12.10
CA GLY A 145 -12.09 46.38 -12.02
C GLY A 145 -10.80 45.55 -12.25
N GLY A 146 -10.85 44.52 -13.10
CA GLY A 146 -9.70 43.64 -13.36
C GLY A 146 -9.38 42.63 -12.25
N VAL A 147 -10.21 42.56 -11.19
CA VAL A 147 -10.00 41.68 -10.03
C VAL A 147 -10.79 40.38 -10.16
N THR A 148 -10.11 39.25 -10.01
CA THR A 148 -10.70 37.91 -9.95
C THR A 148 -10.29 37.20 -8.66
N LEU A 149 -11.25 36.67 -7.92
CA LEU A 149 -11.00 35.71 -6.84
C LEU A 149 -11.25 34.28 -7.32
N ALA A 150 -10.47 33.33 -6.84
CA ALA A 150 -10.68 31.90 -7.07
C ALA A 150 -10.52 31.09 -5.78
N GLY A 151 -11.21 29.96 -5.70
CA GLY A 151 -11.06 28.99 -4.62
C GLY A 151 -11.24 27.57 -5.14
N GLY A 152 -10.58 26.59 -4.53
CA GLY A 152 -10.68 25.22 -4.99
C GLY A 152 -10.02 24.16 -4.11
N TYR A 153 -10.20 22.92 -4.56
CA TYR A 153 -9.57 21.69 -4.08
C TYR A 153 -8.87 20.98 -5.24
N GLN A 154 -7.69 20.42 -4.97
CA GLN A 154 -6.94 19.58 -5.89
C GLN A 154 -6.31 18.39 -5.17
N ARG A 155 -6.48 17.17 -5.70
CA ARG A 155 -5.79 15.97 -5.24
C ARG A 155 -4.55 15.71 -6.08
N ARG A 156 -3.40 16.12 -5.56
CA ARG A 156 -2.09 16.04 -6.24
C ARG A 156 -1.60 14.61 -6.44
N ALA A 157 -1.77 13.75 -5.44
CA ALA A 157 -1.46 12.34 -5.57
C ALA A 157 -2.32 11.48 -4.64
N SER A 158 -2.52 10.23 -5.05
CA SER A 158 -3.16 9.17 -4.28
C SER A 158 -2.46 7.86 -4.60
N ALA A 159 -2.11 7.07 -3.60
CA ALA A 159 -1.67 5.69 -3.79
C ALA A 159 -2.38 4.80 -2.78
N LEU A 160 -3.08 3.77 -3.28
CA LEU A 160 -3.70 2.73 -2.48
C LEU A 160 -2.99 1.41 -2.81
N GLY A 161 -2.60 0.67 -1.78
CA GLY A 161 -2.10 -0.69 -1.90
C GLY A 161 -2.88 -1.60 -0.97
N GLN A 162 -3.29 -2.77 -1.43
CA GLN A 162 -3.82 -3.84 -0.60
C GLN A 162 -3.10 -5.13 -0.98
N PHE A 163 -2.76 -5.92 0.03
CA PHE A 163 -2.14 -7.24 -0.09
C PHE A 163 -2.85 -8.19 0.85
N ARG A 164 -3.14 -9.41 0.39
CA ARG A 164 -3.63 -10.50 1.22
C ARG A 164 -2.95 -11.80 0.80
N LEU A 165 -2.47 -12.53 1.79
CA LEU A 165 -2.01 -13.89 1.68
C LEU A 165 -2.82 -14.71 2.70
N SER A 166 -3.44 -15.78 2.27
CA SER A 166 -4.29 -16.62 3.12
C SER A 166 -4.08 -18.10 2.82
N GLY A 167 -4.17 -18.94 3.85
CA GLY A 167 -4.05 -20.39 3.70
C GLY A 167 -2.66 -20.85 3.24
N LEU A 168 -1.61 -20.07 3.54
CA LEU A 168 -0.23 -20.52 3.35
C LEU A 168 0.06 -21.59 4.41
N GLU A 169 0.14 -22.85 4.02
CA GLU A 169 0.38 -23.98 4.93
C GLU A 169 1.78 -24.59 4.79
N THR A 170 2.35 -25.02 5.91
CA THR A 170 3.60 -25.79 5.97
C THR A 170 3.55 -26.82 7.10
N VAL A 171 4.22 -27.96 6.92
CA VAL A 171 4.48 -28.95 7.97
C VAL A 171 5.97 -28.96 8.25
N LEU A 172 6.32 -28.80 9.52
CA LEU A 172 7.68 -28.74 10.03
C LEU A 172 7.90 -29.98 10.90
N ASP A 173 8.98 -30.73 10.69
CA ASP A 173 9.47 -31.71 11.66
C ASP A 173 10.57 -31.07 12.52
N ALA A 174 10.51 -31.35 13.82
CA ALA A 174 11.47 -30.90 14.82
C ALA A 174 11.84 -32.04 15.77
N GLY A 175 12.70 -32.95 15.30
CA GLY A 175 13.14 -34.11 16.08
C GLY A 175 13.97 -33.73 17.31
N ARG A 176 13.45 -33.95 18.53
CA ARG A 176 14.21 -33.77 19.78
C ARG A 176 14.78 -35.08 20.29
N ARG A 177 16.09 -35.28 20.10
CA ARG A 177 16.83 -36.42 20.69
C ARG A 177 17.16 -36.18 22.17
N SER A 178 16.77 -37.12 23.03
CA SER A 178 17.12 -37.15 24.45
C SER A 178 17.67 -38.53 24.83
N GLY A 179 18.99 -38.64 24.91
CA GLY A 179 19.66 -39.92 25.13
C GLY A 179 19.47 -40.89 23.96
N ALA A 180 18.87 -42.05 24.23
CA ALA A 180 18.60 -43.09 23.23
C ALA A 180 17.19 -43.03 22.62
N GLN A 181 16.39 -42.01 22.97
CA GLN A 181 15.04 -41.81 22.45
C GLN A 181 14.98 -40.55 21.60
N THR A 182 14.44 -40.67 20.39
CA THR A 182 13.99 -39.54 19.58
C THR A 182 12.53 -39.30 19.90
N ILE A 183 12.14 -38.05 20.11
CA ILE A 183 10.75 -37.62 20.10
C ILE A 183 10.56 -36.81 18.83
N ASP A 184 9.76 -37.32 17.91
CA ASP A 184 9.39 -36.66 16.68
C ASP A 184 8.25 -35.67 17.00
N ILE A 185 8.33 -34.46 16.42
CA ILE A 185 7.44 -33.33 16.73
C ILE A 185 7.00 -32.69 15.42
N ASP A 186 5.81 -33.04 14.95
CA ASP A 186 5.21 -32.40 13.78
C ASP A 186 4.58 -31.06 14.21
N VAL A 187 4.89 -29.98 13.50
CA VAL A 187 4.24 -28.67 13.64
C VAL A 187 3.60 -28.31 12.31
N LEU A 188 2.26 -28.38 12.25
CA LEU A 188 1.49 -27.77 11.17
C LEU A 188 1.38 -26.28 11.44
N ALA A 189 1.81 -25.46 10.50
CA ALA A 189 1.68 -24.02 10.55
C ALA A 189 0.85 -23.50 9.37
N GLN A 190 -0.12 -22.64 9.65
CA GLN A 190 -0.85 -21.87 8.65
C GLN A 190 -0.58 -20.37 8.87
N LEU A 191 -0.53 -19.61 7.78
CA LEU A 191 -0.32 -18.16 7.84
C LEU A 191 -1.37 -17.41 7.04
N THR A 192 -2.02 -16.46 7.72
CA THR A 192 -2.78 -15.39 7.08
C THR A 192 -2.10 -14.05 7.34
N ALA A 193 -1.82 -13.31 6.28
CA ALA A 193 -1.20 -11.98 6.34
C ALA A 193 -1.97 -11.00 5.45
N ALA A 194 -2.29 -9.83 5.97
CA ALA A 194 -2.93 -8.75 5.24
C ALA A 194 -2.20 -7.44 5.46
N SER A 195 -2.09 -6.64 4.40
CA SER A 195 -1.57 -5.28 4.49
C SER A 195 -2.44 -4.30 3.69
N SER A 196 -2.53 -3.08 4.19
CA SER A 196 -3.16 -1.97 3.51
C SER A 196 -2.29 -0.72 3.65
N PHE A 197 -2.05 -0.07 2.52
CA PHE A 197 -1.31 1.17 2.40
C PHE A 197 -2.20 2.22 1.75
N SER A 198 -2.20 3.44 2.29
CA SER A 198 -2.87 4.60 1.73
C SER A 198 -1.99 5.83 1.85
N LEU A 199 -1.76 6.53 0.74
CA LEU A 199 -1.17 7.86 0.68
C LEU A 199 -2.14 8.77 -0.06
N ASP A 200 -2.57 9.87 0.55
CA ASP A 200 -3.31 10.94 -0.10
C ASP A 200 -2.55 12.26 0.10
N LEU A 201 -2.29 12.95 -1.02
CA LEU A 201 -1.70 14.29 -1.07
C LEU A 201 -2.69 15.24 -1.74
N ASP A 202 -3.29 16.12 -0.95
CA ASP A 202 -4.31 17.05 -1.38
C ASP A 202 -3.94 18.51 -1.07
N GLN A 203 -4.62 19.44 -1.74
CA GLN A 203 -4.37 20.87 -1.63
C GLN A 203 -5.69 21.61 -1.76
N VAL A 204 -5.97 22.48 -0.79
CA VAL A 204 -7.04 23.49 -0.85
C VAL A 204 -6.37 24.84 -1.03
N GLY A 205 -6.99 25.75 -1.77
CA GLY A 205 -6.44 27.09 -1.91
C GLY A 205 -7.48 28.15 -2.22
N ILE A 206 -7.12 29.38 -1.88
CA ILE A 206 -7.78 30.61 -2.31
C ILE A 206 -6.76 31.48 -3.04
N GLY A 207 -7.18 32.14 -4.11
CA GLY A 207 -6.33 32.93 -4.98
C GLY A 207 -6.99 34.23 -5.41
N LEU A 208 -6.14 35.17 -5.77
CA LEU A 208 -6.43 36.52 -6.24
C LEU A 208 -5.60 36.74 -7.50
N GLY A 209 -6.23 37.25 -8.56
CA GLY A 209 -5.56 37.85 -9.70
C GLY A 209 -6.08 39.26 -9.95
N ILE A 210 -5.17 40.15 -10.34
CA ILE A 210 -5.45 41.56 -10.63
C ILE A 210 -4.77 41.90 -11.96
N GLU A 211 -5.54 42.44 -12.89
CA GLU A 211 -5.02 43.19 -14.04
C GLU A 211 -4.57 44.58 -13.58
N LEU A 212 -3.29 44.89 -13.76
CA LEU A 212 -2.67 46.14 -13.34
C LEU A 212 -2.77 47.24 -14.41
N GLY A 213 -2.92 46.85 -15.67
CA GLY A 213 -3.01 47.73 -16.84
C GLY A 213 -2.43 47.08 -18.10
N GLU A 214 -2.60 47.76 -19.23
CA GLU A 214 -2.03 47.38 -20.53
C GLU A 214 -1.24 48.57 -21.10
N ASP A 215 -0.04 48.29 -21.60
CA ASP A 215 0.84 49.26 -22.28
C ASP A 215 1.39 48.70 -23.60
N ASP A 216 2.25 49.44 -24.29
CA ASP A 216 2.87 49.03 -25.56
C ASP A 216 3.76 47.76 -25.45
N LEU A 217 4.07 47.30 -24.23
CA LEU A 217 4.81 46.06 -23.95
C LEU A 217 3.88 44.89 -23.57
N GLY A 218 2.64 45.18 -23.18
CA GLY A 218 1.54 44.22 -23.01
C GLY A 218 0.71 44.42 -21.74
N ALA A 219 -0.11 43.41 -21.43
CA ALA A 219 -0.95 43.41 -20.23
C ALA A 219 -0.17 42.92 -18.99
N TRP A 220 -0.18 43.73 -17.94
CA TRP A 220 0.48 43.45 -16.67
C TRP A 220 -0.52 42.83 -15.67
N HIS A 221 -0.13 41.72 -15.06
CA HIS A 221 -0.97 41.03 -14.09
C HIS A 221 -0.21 40.68 -12.81
N PHE A 222 -0.85 40.91 -11.67
CA PHE A 222 -0.41 40.41 -10.38
C PHE A 222 -1.31 39.26 -9.95
N GLY A 223 -0.78 38.33 -9.15
CA GLY A 223 -1.61 37.37 -8.46
C GLY A 223 -0.92 36.73 -7.28
N ALA A 224 -1.72 36.34 -6.30
CA ALA A 224 -1.29 35.67 -5.08
C ALA A 224 -2.28 34.54 -4.76
N SER A 225 -1.80 33.49 -4.11
CA SER A 225 -2.65 32.41 -3.60
C SER A 225 -2.12 31.91 -2.27
N ALA A 226 -3.03 31.60 -1.35
CA ALA A 226 -2.73 30.90 -0.10
C ALA A 226 -3.17 29.44 -0.25
N LEU A 227 -2.21 28.52 -0.10
CA LEU A 227 -2.36 27.12 -0.45
C LEU A 227 -2.15 26.24 0.79
N ARG A 228 -3.23 25.64 1.31
CA ARG A 228 -3.13 24.62 2.35
C ARG A 228 -2.89 23.27 1.69
N ARG A 229 -1.69 22.73 1.86
CA ARG A 229 -1.34 21.35 1.46
C ARG A 229 -1.59 20.42 2.63
N SER A 230 -2.14 19.25 2.34
CA SER A 230 -2.41 18.18 3.28
C SER A 230 -1.74 16.90 2.80
N ALA A 231 -1.28 16.09 3.74
CA ALA A 231 -0.73 14.77 3.49
C ALA A 231 -1.29 13.80 4.53
N ALA A 232 -1.89 12.71 4.06
CA ALA A 232 -2.32 11.59 4.89
C ALA A 232 -1.59 10.33 4.47
N VAL A 233 -1.02 9.60 5.42
CA VAL A 233 -0.41 8.28 5.22
C VAL A 233 -1.03 7.30 6.20
N GLY A 234 -1.36 6.12 5.72
CA GLY A 234 -1.89 5.01 6.51
C GLY A 234 -1.20 3.71 6.11
N LEU A 235 -0.83 2.94 7.12
CA LEU A 235 -0.38 1.56 7.04
C LEU A 235 -1.11 0.77 8.13
N ASP A 236 -1.83 -0.28 7.76
CA ASP A 236 -2.35 -1.30 8.70
C ASP A 236 -1.87 -2.64 8.14
N TRP A 237 -1.05 -3.35 8.90
CA TRP A 237 -0.52 -4.67 8.61
C TRP A 237 -0.88 -5.60 9.75
N SER A 238 -1.38 -6.79 9.42
CA SER A 238 -1.79 -7.81 10.37
C SER A 238 -1.34 -9.18 9.88
N MET A 239 -0.77 -9.97 10.79
CA MET A 239 -0.32 -11.33 10.53
C MET A 239 -0.79 -12.24 11.67
N GLN A 240 -1.41 -13.35 11.29
CA GLN A 240 -1.95 -14.37 12.18
C GLN A 240 -1.36 -15.71 11.73
N PRO A 241 -0.26 -16.16 12.36
CA PRO A 241 0.12 -17.56 12.31
C PRO A 241 -0.85 -18.39 13.14
N GLU A 242 -1.21 -19.57 12.67
CA GLU A 242 -1.94 -20.60 13.41
C GLU A 242 -1.05 -21.84 13.44
N LEU A 243 -0.83 -22.42 14.63
CA LEU A 243 0.12 -23.52 14.82
C LEU A 243 -0.59 -24.68 15.52
N MET A 244 -0.32 -25.90 15.07
CA MET A 244 -0.75 -27.14 15.73
C MET A 244 0.45 -28.06 15.88
N THR A 245 0.75 -28.45 17.11
CA THR A 245 1.86 -29.36 17.44
C THR A 245 1.32 -30.75 17.75
N VAL A 246 1.85 -31.75 17.05
CA VAL A 246 1.58 -33.17 17.28
C VAL A 246 2.84 -33.83 17.81
N LEU A 247 2.73 -34.44 18.97
CA LEU A 247 3.79 -35.16 19.64
C LEU A 247 3.50 -36.66 19.55
N SER A 248 4.47 -37.46 19.12
CA SER A 248 4.29 -38.90 18.92
C SER A 248 3.84 -39.60 20.22
N GLY A 249 2.58 -40.09 20.25
CA GLY A 249 1.95 -40.73 21.42
C GLY A 249 1.26 -39.79 22.42
N SER A 250 1.11 -38.49 22.12
CA SER A 250 0.52 -37.46 23.00
C SER A 250 -0.84 -36.97 22.49
N GLN A 251 -1.55 -36.21 23.35
CA GLN A 251 -2.62 -35.32 22.89
C GLN A 251 -2.07 -34.22 21.97
N GLN A 252 -2.91 -33.73 21.06
CA GLN A 252 -2.59 -32.63 20.13
C GLN A 252 -2.67 -31.30 20.89
N TYR A 253 -1.73 -30.39 20.62
CA TYR A 253 -1.75 -29.03 21.18
C TYR A 253 -2.01 -28.03 20.06
N PHE A 254 -3.13 -27.32 20.15
CA PHE A 254 -3.48 -26.24 19.23
C PHE A 254 -3.04 -24.90 19.82
N TYR A 255 -2.49 -24.03 18.99
CA TYR A 255 -2.26 -22.61 19.28
C TYR A 255 -3.28 -21.79 18.50
N ASN A 256 -3.73 -20.69 19.10
CA ASN A 256 -4.86 -19.87 18.66
C ASN A 256 -6.24 -20.56 18.70
N ASP A 257 -6.39 -21.67 19.43
CA ASP A 257 -7.70 -22.30 19.65
C ASP A 257 -8.42 -21.67 20.86
N PRO A 258 -9.55 -20.97 20.67
CA PRO A 258 -10.33 -20.38 21.76
C PRO A 258 -11.09 -21.42 22.61
N ASP A 259 -11.21 -22.66 22.14
CA ASP A 259 -11.89 -23.77 22.82
C ASP A 259 -10.89 -24.77 23.46
N ASP A 260 -9.58 -24.45 23.51
CA ASP A 260 -8.54 -25.30 24.12
C ASP A 260 -8.84 -25.54 25.62
N PRO A 261 -9.11 -26.81 26.05
CA PRO A 261 -9.48 -27.13 27.42
C PRO A 261 -8.34 -26.95 28.44
N ASN A 262 -7.12 -26.63 27.98
CA ASN A 262 -5.97 -26.34 28.83
C ASN A 262 -5.79 -24.85 29.13
N LEU A 263 -6.54 -23.95 28.49
CA LEU A 263 -6.54 -22.51 28.80
C LEU A 263 -7.40 -22.24 30.05
N ALA A 264 -6.90 -21.40 30.97
CA ALA A 264 -7.75 -20.86 32.03
C ALA A 264 -8.70 -19.78 31.49
N GLU A 265 -9.78 -19.46 32.24
CA GLU A 265 -10.71 -18.39 31.85
C GLU A 265 -9.98 -17.06 31.61
N GLY A 266 -9.99 -16.59 30.36
CA GLY A 266 -9.35 -15.34 29.95
C GLY A 266 -7.89 -15.46 29.49
N GLU A 267 -7.31 -16.66 29.51
CA GLU A 267 -6.04 -16.94 28.85
C GLU A 267 -6.22 -17.16 27.34
N SER A 268 -5.15 -16.97 26.58
CA SER A 268 -5.16 -17.10 25.13
C SER A 268 -3.80 -17.56 24.65
N ASN A 269 -3.79 -18.67 23.91
CA ASN A 269 -2.65 -19.18 23.14
C ASN A 269 -2.47 -18.42 21.79
N ALA A 270 -3.20 -17.32 21.55
CA ALA A 270 -3.24 -16.64 20.26
C ALA A 270 -1.98 -15.82 19.96
N LEU A 271 -1.19 -16.29 19.00
CA LEU A 271 -0.07 -15.55 18.41
C LEU A 271 -0.57 -14.70 17.24
N TYR A 272 -0.49 -13.38 17.39
CA TYR A 272 -0.82 -12.43 16.32
C TYR A 272 0.10 -11.21 16.38
N TRP A 273 0.42 -10.65 15.21
CA TRP A 273 1.14 -9.39 15.10
C TRP A 273 0.32 -8.38 14.32
N ARG A 274 0.28 -7.14 14.83
CA ARG A 274 -0.35 -6.02 14.14
C ARG A 274 0.52 -4.78 14.23
N ALA A 275 0.85 -4.21 13.08
CA ALA A 275 1.55 -2.95 12.97
C ALA A 275 0.63 -1.91 12.32
N LYS A 276 0.51 -0.73 12.94
CA LYS A 276 -0.40 0.31 12.48
C LYS A 276 0.23 1.67 12.60
N ALA A 277 0.51 2.29 11.46
CA ALA A 277 1.05 3.65 11.39
C ALA A 277 0.04 4.56 10.68
N ARG A 278 -0.21 5.74 11.25
CA ARG A 278 -1.06 6.77 10.65
C ARG A 278 -0.41 8.13 10.86
N TYR A 279 -0.30 8.88 9.78
CA TYR A 279 0.17 10.26 9.77
C TYR A 279 -0.85 11.15 9.06
N ARG A 280 -1.08 12.33 9.61
CA ARG A 280 -1.82 13.41 8.94
C ARG A 280 -1.13 14.73 9.26
N GLY A 281 -0.62 15.40 8.24
CA GLY A 281 -0.02 16.73 8.33
C GLY A 281 -0.72 17.69 7.38
N SER A 282 -0.70 18.99 7.72
CA SER A 282 -1.07 20.04 6.76
C SER A 282 -0.29 21.32 7.03
N ALA A 283 0.11 22.02 5.98
CA ALA A 283 0.85 23.27 6.05
C ALA A 283 0.30 24.29 5.05
N TRP A 284 0.46 25.58 5.36
CA TRP A 284 0.18 26.68 4.45
C TRP A 284 1.46 27.12 3.73
N GLY A 285 1.28 27.67 2.53
CA GLY A 285 2.30 28.35 1.72
C GLY A 285 1.69 28.86 0.43
#